data_AF-A0A354B0D5-F1
#
_entry.id   AF-A0A354B0D5-F1
#
_cell.length_a   1.000
_cell.length_b   1.000
_cell.length_c   1.000
_cell.angle_alpha   90.00
_cell.angle_beta   90.00
_cell.angle_gamma   90.00
#
_symmetry.space_group_name_H-M   'P 1'
#
loop_
_entity.id
_entity.type
_entity.pdbx_description
1 polymer ?
#
loop_
_entity_poly.entity_id
_entity_poly.type
_entity_poly.pdbx_seq_one_letter_code
_entity_poly.pdbx_strand_id
1 'polypeptide(L)' 'MKERQSLTIGELEANYPLYCKALRMLLQAGKPLATIQRTLCWSRLESLHTCLPNRYKDPDYLCTVFKRDLA' A
#
# COMPACT_ATOMS: atom_id res chain seq x y z
N MET A 1 0.03 -3.21 22.83
CA MET A 1 1.05 -3.79 21.94
C MET A 1 0.46 -3.79 20.53
N LYS A 2 1.12 -3.19 19.54
CA LYS A 2 0.58 -3.04 18.17
C LYS A 2 0.40 -4.42 17.56
N GLU A 3 -0.85 -4.87 17.51
CA GLU A 3 -1.27 -6.14 16.94
C GLU A 3 -0.74 -6.22 15.51
N ARG A 4 0.27 -7.07 15.28
CA ARG A 4 0.51 -7.65 13.97
C ARG A 4 -0.67 -8.56 13.72
N GLN A 5 -1.81 -7.97 13.37
CA GLN A 5 -2.97 -8.73 12.95
C GLN A 5 -2.48 -9.55 11.75
N SER A 6 -2.35 -10.85 11.96
CA SER A 6 -2.19 -11.83 10.88
C SER A 6 -3.52 -11.86 10.10
N LEU A 7 -3.88 -10.70 9.51
CA LEU A 7 -5.03 -10.55 8.64
C LEU A 7 -4.85 -11.58 7.55
N THR A 8 -5.86 -12.42 7.39
CA THR A 8 -5.92 -13.35 6.29
C THR A 8 -5.86 -12.59 4.97
N ILE A 9 -5.38 -13.23 3.89
CA ILE A 9 -5.28 -12.57 2.56
C ILE A 9 -6.62 -11.90 2.18
N GLY A 10 -7.76 -12.53 2.49
CA GLY A 10 -9.09 -11.96 2.25
C GLY A 10 -9.38 -10.67 3.03
N GLU A 11 -8.95 -10.56 4.29
CA GLU A 11 -9.08 -9.30 5.05
C GLU A 11 -8.11 -8.23 4.54
N LEU A 12 -6.93 -8.64 4.12
CA LEU A 12 -5.95 -7.77 3.46
C LEU A 12 -6.51 -7.19 2.15
N GLU A 13 -7.16 -8.01 1.32
CA GLU A 13 -7.87 -7.57 0.11
C GLU A 13 -9.05 -6.65 0.46
N ALA A 14 -9.84 -6.96 1.49
CA ALA A 14 -10.95 -6.12 1.94
C ALA A 14 -10.47 -4.73 2.42
N ASN A 15 -9.28 -4.66 3.01
CA ASN A 15 -8.64 -3.40 3.43
C ASN A 15 -7.80 -2.74 2.33
N TYR A 16 -7.67 -3.35 1.15
CA TYR A 16 -6.97 -2.76 0.00
C TYR A 16 -7.37 -1.32 -0.34
N PRO A 17 -8.67 -0.96 -0.44
CA PRO A 17 -9.07 0.43 -0.67
C PRO A 17 -8.60 1.38 0.44
N LEU A 18 -8.51 0.91 1.69
CA LEU A 18 -7.99 1.69 2.81
C LEU A 18 -6.48 1.96 2.64
N TYR A 19 -5.70 0.96 2.23
CA TYR A 19 -4.27 1.12 1.97
C TYR A 19 -4.00 2.07 0.80
N CYS A 20 -4.77 1.97 -0.29
CA CYS A 20 -4.68 2.93 -1.40
C CYS A 20 -5.01 4.35 -0.96
N LYS A 21 -6.05 4.53 -0.12
CA LYS A 21 -6.40 5.84 0.43
C LYS A 21 -5.28 6.41 1.30
N ALA A 22 -4.73 5.59 2.20
CA ALA A 22 -3.60 5.99 3.04
C ALA A 22 -2.36 6.35 2.21
N LEU A 23 -2.07 5.57 1.17
CA LEU A 23 -0.98 5.84 0.23
C LEU A 23 -1.15 7.20 -0.47
N ARG A 24 -2.35 7.50 -0.98
CA ARG A 24 -2.67 8.82 -1.54
C ARG A 24 -2.52 9.95 -0.53
N MET A 25 -2.98 9.75 0.71
CA MET A 25 -2.83 10.76 1.77
C MET A 25 -1.36 11.05 2.09
N LEU A 26 -0.51 10.02 2.13
CA LEU A 26 0.93 10.19 2.34
C LEU A 26 1.60 10.93 1.16
N LEU A 27 1.19 10.62 -0.07
CA LEU A 27 1.66 11.29 -1.28
C LEU A 27 1.23 12.76 -1.32
N GLN A 28 -0.03 13.06 -1.00
CA GLN A 28 -0.55 14.42 -0.88
C GLN A 28 0.15 15.21 0.23
N ALA A 29 0.52 14.56 1.32
CA ALA A 29 1.32 15.15 2.39
C ALA A 29 2.80 15.38 1.99
N GLY A 30 3.19 15.10 0.75
CA GLY A 30 4.55 15.27 0.25
C GLY A 30 5.56 14.30 0.88
N LYS A 31 5.11 13.16 1.42
CA LYS A 31 6.02 12.17 2.00
C LYS A 31 6.88 11.54 0.90
N PRO A 32 8.20 11.41 1.11
CA PRO A 32 9.06 10.72 0.16
C PRO A 32 8.74 9.22 0.15
N LEU A 33 8.95 8.58 -1.00
CA LEU A 33 8.68 7.16 -1.22
C LEU A 33 9.37 6.28 -0.16
N ALA A 34 10.61 6.61 0.22
CA ALA A 34 11.34 5.90 1.26
C ALA A 34 10.63 5.89 2.64
N THR A 35 9.86 6.94 2.95
CA THR A 35 9.02 6.96 4.17
C THR A 35 7.79 6.10 3.98
N ILE A 36 7.16 6.16 2.82
CA ILE A 36 5.97 5.37 2.48
C ILE A 36 6.29 3.87 2.51
N GLN A 37 7.43 3.46 1.94
CA GLN A 37 7.94 2.09 1.95
C GLN A 37 8.11 1.52 3.36
N ARG A 38 8.40 2.38 4.34
CA ARG A 38 8.52 2.01 5.76
C ARG A 38 7.18 1.94 6.50
N THR A 39 6.06 2.26 5.84
CA THR A 39 4.73 2.20 6.46
C THR A 39 4.12 0.80 6.37
N LEU A 40 3.26 0.49 7.33
CA LEU A 40 2.51 -0.77 7.33
C LEU A 40 1.64 -0.95 6.08
N CYS A 41 1.10 0.13 5.51
CA CYS A 41 0.28 0.04 4.30
C CYS A 41 1.09 -0.47 3.10
N TRP A 42 2.36 -0.05 2.99
CA TRP A 42 3.24 -0.54 1.94
C TRP A 42 3.55 -2.02 2.10
N SER A 43 4.02 -2.46 3.27
CA SER A 43 4.34 -3.88 3.50
C SER A 43 3.14 -4.79 3.28
N ARG A 44 1.92 -4.30 3.56
CA ARG A 44 0.65 -5.00 3.27
C ARG A 44 0.38 -5.13 1.77
N LEU A 45 0.55 -4.05 1.00
CA LEU A 45 0.43 -4.07 -0.46
C LEU A 45 1.49 -4.96 -1.12
N GLU A 46 2.73 -4.91 -0.64
CA GLU A 46 3.82 -5.75 -1.12
C GLU A 46 3.56 -7.24 -0.85
N SER A 47 3.04 -7.56 0.34
CA SER A 47 2.62 -8.92 0.68
C SER A 47 1.47 -9.40 -0.22
N LEU A 48 0.49 -8.54 -0.51
CA LEU A 48 -0.60 -8.84 -1.45
C LEU A 48 -0.08 -9.09 -2.87
N HIS A 49 0.84 -8.26 -3.36
CA HIS A 49 1.48 -8.46 -4.66
C HIS A 49 2.29 -9.77 -4.69
N THR A 50 3.03 -10.07 -3.62
CA THR A 50 3.80 -11.32 -3.50
C THR A 50 2.90 -12.55 -3.48
N CYS A 51 1.78 -12.50 -2.77
CA CYS A 51 0.83 -13.61 -2.72
C CYS A 51 -0.04 -13.73 -3.98
N LEU A 52 -0.34 -12.61 -4.65
CA LEU A 52 -1.27 -12.51 -5.78
C LEU A 52 -0.72 -11.57 -6.87
N PRO A 53 0.40 -11.92 -7.52
CA PRO A 53 1.07 -11.04 -8.49
C PRO A 53 0.23 -10.79 -9.74
N ASN A 54 -0.68 -11.71 -10.07
CA ASN A 54 -1.57 -11.57 -11.22
C ASN A 54 -2.75 -10.62 -10.97
N ARG A 55 -3.06 -10.32 -9.69
CA ARG A 55 -4.21 -9.51 -9.30
C ARG A 55 -3.81 -8.12 -8.81
N TYR A 56 -2.69 -8.02 -8.10
CA TYR A 56 -2.21 -6.77 -7.52
C TYR A 56 -0.94 -6.30 -8.22
N LYS A 57 -0.85 -5.00 -8.50
CA LYS A 57 0.35 -4.37 -9.07
C LYS A 57 1.35 -4.03 -7.97
N ASP A 58 2.61 -3.93 -8.38
CA ASP A 58 3.70 -3.49 -7.52
C ASP A 58 3.34 -2.20 -6.76
N PRO A 59 3.55 -2.14 -5.43
CA PRO A 59 3.28 -0.94 -4.65
C PRO A 59 4.11 0.26 -5.13
N ASP A 60 5.30 0.03 -5.69
CA ASP A 60 6.15 1.06 -6.29
C ASP A 60 5.54 1.66 -7.56
N TYR A 61 5.03 0.80 -8.44
CA TYR A 61 4.30 1.22 -9.62
C TYR A 61 3.04 2.01 -9.24
N LEU A 62 2.25 1.50 -8.29
CA LEU A 62 1.06 2.19 -7.78
C LEU A 62 1.42 3.57 -7.20
N CYS A 63 2.51 3.66 -6.45
CA CYS A 63 2.95 4.92 -5.86
C CYS A 63 3.38 5.94 -6.92
N THR A 64 4.09 5.50 -7.96
CA THR A 64 4.46 6.35 -9.10
C THR A 64 3.24 6.83 -9.88
N VAL A 65 2.28 5.93 -10.15
CA VAL A 65 1.03 6.29 -10.83
C VAL A 65 0.21 7.28 -10.01
N PHE A 66 0.00 7.02 -8.71
CA PHE A 66 -0.73 7.94 -7.84
C PHE A 66 -0.01 9.27 -7.67
N LYS A 67 1.32 9.27 -7.60
CA LYS A 67 2.10 10.51 -7.51
C LYS A 67 1.96 11.34 -8.79
N ARG A 68 1.92 10.70 -9.96
CA ARG A 68 1.70 11.37 -11.26
C ARG A 68 0.27 11.88 -11.41
N ASP A 69 -0.72 11.14 -10.91
CA ASP A 69 -2.15 11.53 -10.92
C ASP A 69 -2.44 12.72 -9.99
N LEU A 70 -1.68 12.85 -8.90
CA LEU A 70 -1.80 13.93 -7.92
C LEU A 70 -1.00 15.20 -8.28
N ALA A 71 -0.13 15.15 -9.29
CA ALA A 71 0.74 16.25 -9.71
C ALA A 71 0.09 17.07 -10.85
#